data_AF-A0A183EUP9-F1
#
_entry.id   AF-A0A183EUP9-F1
#
_cell.length_a   1.000
_cell.length_b   1.000
_cell.length_c   1.000
_cell.angle_alpha   90.00
_cell.angle_beta   90.00
_cell.angle_gamma   90.00
#
_symmetry.space_group_name_H-M   'P 1'
#
loop_
_entity.id
_entity.type
_entity.pdbx_description
1 polymer ?
#
loop_
_entity_poly.entity_id
_entity_poly.type
_entity_poly.pdbx_seq_one_letter_code
_entity_poly.pdbx_strand_id
1 'polypeptide(L)'
;MYLKLLFCLHFLVLLTMWVKVGGELLVDELRLEWTFYRSLKLPNAYPWEYVWCFSFIPTNLLRYHYYGQFILGILPCAIGLGGQFPELIDYLRDMKNSQSPTFRGTFPMVIIWYIFFVIALQIHIFAMYFSYNLVAAWQPPKKKE
;
A
#
# COMPACT_ATOMS: atom_id res chain seq x y z
N MET A 1 22.12 -1.43 -5.00
CA MET A 1 21.82 -2.02 -3.68
C MET A 1 20.50 -1.49 -3.13
N TYR A 2 20.35 -0.17 -2.97
CA TYR A 2 19.16 0.46 -2.38
C TYR A 2 17.82 0.13 -3.04
N LEU A 3 17.75 0.15 -4.38
CA LEU A 3 16.51 -0.18 -5.09
C LEU A 3 16.05 -1.62 -4.79
N LYS A 4 16.97 -2.58 -4.77
CA LYS A 4 16.66 -4.00 -4.43
C LYS A 4 16.10 -4.14 -3.01
N LEU A 5 16.64 -3.38 -2.06
CA LEU A 5 16.14 -3.35 -0.68
C LEU A 5 14.72 -2.78 -0.62
N LEU A 6 14.46 -1.67 -1.32
CA LEU A 6 13.12 -1.08 -1.40
C LEU A 6 12.11 -2.04 -2.04
N PHE A 7 12.51 -2.78 -3.06
CA PHE A 7 11.68 -3.86 -3.63
C PHE A 7 11.36 -4.95 -2.61
N CYS A 8 12.35 -5.38 -1.82
CA CYS A 8 12.13 -6.36 -0.77
C CYS A 8 11.18 -5.84 0.31
N LEU A 9 11.38 -4.61 0.79
CA LEU A 9 10.51 -3.97 1.78
C LEU A 9 9.08 -3.78 1.23
N HIS A 10 8.95 -3.33 -0.03
CA HIS A 10 7.66 -3.21 -0.69
C HIS A 10 6.96 -4.56 -0.77
N PHE A 11 7.68 -5.61 -1.17
CA PHE A 11 7.14 -6.96 -1.27
C PHE A 11 6.67 -7.48 0.10
N LEU A 12 7.40 -7.23 1.19
CA LEU A 12 6.97 -7.60 2.54
C LEU A 12 5.66 -6.93 2.94
N VAL A 13 5.53 -5.62 2.68
CA VAL A 13 4.29 -4.89 2.93
C VAL A 13 3.17 -5.42 2.03
N LEU A 14 3.45 -5.66 0.75
CA LEU A 14 2.49 -6.21 -0.20
C LEU A 14 1.97 -7.58 0.19
N LEU A 15 2.82 -8.47 0.71
CA LEU A 15 2.40 -9.78 1.22
C LEU A 15 1.32 -9.62 2.30
N THR A 16 1.44 -8.63 3.20
CA THR A 16 0.42 -8.38 4.23
C THR A 16 -0.91 -7.92 3.61
N MET A 17 -0.86 -7.08 2.58
CA MET A 17 -2.06 -6.64 1.84
C MET A 17 -2.70 -7.79 1.07
N TRP A 18 -1.92 -8.67 0.44
CA TRP A 18 -2.43 -9.87 -0.21
C TRP A 18 -3.07 -10.84 0.78
N VAL A 19 -2.53 -10.97 2.00
CA VAL A 19 -3.20 -11.76 3.04
C VAL A 19 -4.53 -11.12 3.44
N LYS A 20 -4.61 -9.79 3.59
CA LYS A 20 -5.86 -9.11 3.91
C LYS A 20 -6.90 -9.21 2.79
N VAL A 21 -6.58 -8.67 1.61
CA VAL A 21 -7.49 -8.55 0.46
C VAL A 21 -7.73 -9.91 -0.19
N GLY A 22 -6.68 -10.71 -0.36
CA GLY A 22 -6.80 -12.06 -0.87
C GLY A 22 -7.56 -12.96 0.09
N GLY A 23 -7.35 -12.82 1.41
CA GLY A 23 -8.12 -13.57 2.40
C GLY A 23 -9.62 -13.24 2.36
N GLU A 24 -9.99 -11.98 2.13
CA GLU A 24 -11.39 -11.57 1.92
C GLU A 24 -11.98 -12.27 0.69
N LEU A 25 -11.30 -12.19 -0.46
CA LEU A 25 -11.73 -12.86 -1.68
C LEU A 25 -11.84 -14.40 -1.51
N LEU A 26 -10.88 -15.02 -0.83
CA LEU A 26 -10.89 -16.47 -0.61
C LEU A 26 -12.04 -16.90 0.33
N VAL A 27 -12.29 -16.14 1.40
CA VAL A 27 -13.26 -16.51 2.44
C VAL A 27 -14.69 -16.12 2.06
N ASP A 28 -14.88 -14.94 1.49
CA ASP A 28 -16.20 -14.38 1.24
C ASP A 28 -16.72 -14.73 -0.16
N GLU A 29 -15.90 -14.59 -1.19
CA GLU A 29 -16.30 -14.88 -2.58
C GLU A 29 -16.19 -16.38 -2.91
N LEU A 30 -15.06 -17.01 -2.58
CA LEU A 30 -14.83 -18.44 -2.85
C LEU A 30 -15.34 -19.36 -1.73
N ARG A 31 -15.88 -18.79 -0.65
CA ARG A 31 -16.46 -19.52 0.50
C ARG A 31 -15.51 -20.54 1.12
N LEU A 32 -14.20 -20.27 1.12
CA LEU A 32 -13.22 -21.15 1.74
C LEU A 32 -13.24 -20.99 3.28
N GLU A 33 -13.07 -22.12 3.96
CA GLU A 33 -12.95 -22.20 5.41
C GLU A 33 -11.51 -21.86 5.84
N TRP A 34 -11.23 -20.57 6.08
CA TRP A 34 -9.94 -20.11 6.63
C TRP A 34 -10.09 -19.56 8.06
N THR A 35 -9.94 -20.44 9.05
CA THR A 35 -10.16 -20.12 10.48
C THR A 35 -9.23 -19.03 11.01
N PHE A 36 -7.95 -19.05 10.63
CA PHE A 36 -7.00 -18.01 11.02
C PHE A 36 -7.44 -16.63 10.52
N TYR A 37 -7.84 -16.51 9.25
CA TYR A 37 -8.30 -15.24 8.68
C TYR A 37 -9.55 -14.72 9.40
N ARG A 38 -10.56 -15.57 9.60
CA ARG A 38 -11.79 -15.21 10.33
C ARG A 38 -11.50 -14.75 11.77
N SER A 39 -10.49 -15.34 12.42
CA SER A 39 -10.09 -14.93 13.78
C SER A 39 -9.53 -13.50 13.85
N LEU A 40 -9.00 -12.97 12.74
CA LEU A 40 -8.48 -11.60 12.69
C LEU A 40 -9.57 -10.55 12.70
N LYS A 41 -10.82 -10.91 12.38
CA LYS A 41 -11.99 -10.01 12.31
C LYS A 41 -11.64 -8.71 11.56
N LEU A 42 -11.03 -8.87 10.37
CA LEU A 42 -10.64 -7.73 9.55
C LEU A 42 -11.89 -7.07 8.95
N PRO A 43 -11.92 -5.74 8.83
CA PRO A 43 -12.96 -5.09 8.06
C PRO A 43 -12.75 -5.31 6.56
N ASN A 44 -13.86 -5.25 5.82
CA ASN A 44 -13.86 -5.33 4.35
C ASN A 44 -12.88 -4.33 3.75
N ALA A 45 -12.26 -4.72 2.65
CA ALA A 45 -11.28 -3.92 1.97
C ALA A 45 -11.91 -2.71 1.28
N TYR A 46 -11.29 -1.56 1.47
CA TYR A 46 -11.63 -0.36 0.73
C TYR A 46 -11.16 -0.50 -0.73
N PRO A 47 -11.82 0.17 -1.70
CA PRO A 47 -11.45 0.09 -3.12
C PRO A 47 -9.96 0.39 -3.40
N TRP A 48 -9.35 1.32 -2.66
CA TRP A 48 -7.94 1.66 -2.85
C TRP A 48 -7.00 0.49 -2.49
N GLU A 49 -7.39 -0.38 -1.55
CA GLU A 49 -6.60 -1.54 -1.14
C GLU A 49 -6.46 -2.54 -2.27
N TYR A 50 -7.58 -2.84 -2.95
CA TYR A 50 -7.61 -3.70 -4.13
C TYR A 50 -6.69 -3.18 -5.23
N VAL A 51 -6.72 -1.88 -5.51
CA VAL A 51 -5.85 -1.27 -6.52
C VAL A 51 -4.39 -1.33 -6.08
N TRP A 52 -4.11 -1.06 -4.80
CA TRP A 52 -2.75 -1.07 -4.26
C TRP A 52 -2.13 -2.48 -4.27
N CYS A 53 -2.91 -3.56 -4.23
CA CYS A 53 -2.38 -4.92 -4.39
C CYS A 53 -1.66 -5.18 -5.73
N PHE A 54 -1.81 -4.30 -6.71
CA PHE A 54 -1.10 -4.34 -8.01
C PHE A 54 0.11 -3.41 -8.07
N SER A 55 0.54 -2.81 -6.95
CA SER A 55 1.67 -1.88 -6.87
C SER A 55 3.04 -2.50 -7.19
N PHE A 56 3.13 -3.83 -7.27
CA PHE A 56 4.35 -4.54 -7.64
C PHE A 56 4.53 -4.58 -9.16
N ILE A 57 5.41 -3.72 -9.66
CA ILE A 57 5.64 -3.57 -11.10
C ILE A 57 7.09 -3.98 -11.41
N PRO A 58 7.29 -5.12 -12.09
CA PRO A 58 8.62 -5.64 -12.37
C PRO A 58 9.43 -4.69 -13.27
N THR A 59 10.74 -4.68 -13.04
CA THR A 59 11.71 -3.62 -13.42
C THR A 59 12.16 -3.60 -14.87
N ASN A 60 11.62 -4.46 -15.72
CA ASN A 60 12.24 -4.72 -17.04
C ASN A 60 12.23 -3.48 -17.95
N LEU A 61 11.36 -2.50 -17.68
CA LEU A 61 11.42 -1.15 -18.25
C LEU A 61 11.33 -0.07 -17.16
N LEU A 62 12.44 0.62 -16.89
CA LEU A 62 12.55 1.67 -15.87
C LEU A 62 11.52 2.81 -16.04
N ARG A 63 11.17 3.16 -17.28
CA ARG A 63 10.18 4.22 -17.56
C ARG A 63 8.76 3.80 -17.15
N TYR A 64 8.37 2.56 -17.44
CA TYR A 64 7.07 2.02 -16.99
C TYR A 64 7.06 1.79 -15.49
N HIS A 65 8.20 1.39 -14.92
CA HIS A 65 8.34 1.28 -13.48
C HIS A 65 8.05 2.62 -12.78
N TYR A 66 8.62 3.74 -13.24
CA TYR A 66 8.36 5.06 -12.65
C TYR A 66 6.87 5.46 -12.64
N TYR A 67 6.20 5.43 -13.81
CA TYR A 67 4.78 5.79 -13.89
C TYR A 67 3.89 4.80 -13.15
N GLY A 68 4.26 3.52 -13.19
CA GLY A 68 3.57 2.48 -12.47
C GLY A 68 3.62 2.66 -10.95
N GLN A 69 4.79 3.00 -10.39
CA GLN A 69 4.94 3.32 -8.97
C GLN A 69 4.04 4.50 -8.57
N PHE A 70 3.89 5.49 -9.45
CA PHE A 70 2.99 6.60 -9.21
C PHE A 70 1.51 6.17 -9.23
N ILE A 71 1.07 5.49 -10.30
CA ILE A 71 -0.34 5.14 -10.53
C ILE A 71 -0.85 4.06 -9.59
N LEU A 72 -0.05 3.02 -9.31
CA LEU A 72 -0.46 1.87 -8.50
C LEU A 72 0.10 1.90 -7.07
N GLY A 73 1.12 2.72 -6.81
CA GLY A 73 1.69 2.89 -5.47
C GLY A 73 1.22 4.17 -4.78
N ILE A 74 1.59 5.33 -5.34
CA ILE A 74 1.32 6.64 -4.71
C ILE A 74 -0.17 7.01 -4.75
N LEU A 75 -0.82 6.90 -5.91
CA LEU A 75 -2.19 7.39 -6.09
C LEU A 75 -3.22 6.64 -5.20
N PRO A 76 -3.20 5.30 -5.08
CA PRO A 76 -4.13 4.60 -4.19
C PRO A 76 -3.86 4.93 -2.73
N CYS A 77 -2.59 5.11 -2.32
CA CYS A 77 -2.27 5.60 -0.98
C CYS A 77 -2.82 7.01 -0.72
N ALA A 78 -2.76 7.91 -1.70
CA ALA A 78 -3.33 9.26 -1.56
C ALA A 78 -4.86 9.23 -1.43
N ILE A 79 -5.53 8.39 -2.23
CA ILE A 79 -6.98 8.17 -2.14
C ILE A 79 -7.35 7.59 -0.78
N GLY A 80 -6.64 6.57 -0.31
CA GLY A 80 -6.85 5.98 1.01
C GLY A 80 -6.55 6.95 2.15
N LEU A 81 -5.50 7.77 2.05
CA LEU A 81 -5.20 8.77 3.08
C LEU A 81 -6.32 9.82 3.18
N GLY A 82 -6.83 10.28 2.04
CA GLY A 82 -7.93 11.25 2.01
C GLY A 82 -9.27 10.64 2.45
N GLY A 83 -9.59 9.44 1.99
CA GLY A 83 -10.85 8.75 2.32
C GLY A 83 -10.98 8.38 3.80
N GLN A 84 -9.85 8.13 4.46
CA GLN A 84 -9.80 7.65 5.84
C GLN A 84 -9.64 8.81 6.83
N PHE A 85 -9.50 10.04 6.32
CA PHE A 85 -9.37 11.23 7.15
C PHE A 85 -10.58 11.49 8.06
N PRO A 86 -11.85 11.35 7.61
CA PRO A 86 -12.99 11.50 8.50
C PRO A 86 -12.99 10.48 9.65
N GLU A 87 -12.66 9.22 9.35
CA GLU A 87 -12.55 8.14 10.34
C GLU A 87 -11.44 8.43 11.36
N LEU A 88 -10.30 8.97 10.90
CA LEU A 88 -9.22 9.38 11.80
C LEU A 88 -9.66 10.50 12.74
N ILE A 89 -10.32 11.52 12.21
CA ILE A 89 -10.81 12.65 13.00
C ILE A 89 -11.88 12.20 14.01
N ASP A 90 -12.77 11.30 13.61
CA ASP A 90 -13.77 10.70 14.51
C ASP A 90 -13.08 9.97 15.67
N TYR A 91 -12.13 9.08 15.35
CA TYR A 91 -11.37 8.34 16.35
C TYR A 91 -10.58 9.25 17.29
N LEU A 92 -9.92 10.30 16.78
CA LEU A 92 -9.12 11.22 17.59
C LEU A 92 -9.97 12.12 18.49
N ARG A 93 -11.21 12.43 18.09
CA ARG A 93 -12.13 13.28 18.88
C ARG A 93 -12.82 12.50 19.97
N ASP A 94 -13.25 11.27 19.70
CA ASP A 94 -13.91 10.41 20.67
C ASP A 94 -13.43 8.96 20.56
N MET A 95 -12.25 8.70 21.11
CA MET A 95 -11.64 7.37 21.09
C MET A 95 -12.51 6.28 21.73
N LYS A 96 -13.41 6.64 22.67
CA LYS A 96 -14.20 5.67 23.42
C LYS A 96 -15.48 5.28 22.69
N ASN A 97 -16.10 6.22 21.98
CA ASN A 97 -17.36 5.98 21.28
C ASN A 97 -17.23 5.95 19.74
N SER A 98 -16.02 6.15 19.20
CA SER A 98 -15.79 6.08 17.76
C SER A 98 -16.26 4.75 17.18
N GLN A 99 -16.96 4.83 16.06
CA GLN A 99 -17.47 3.68 15.32
C GLN A 99 -16.47 3.20 14.25
N SER A 100 -15.21 3.63 14.36
CA SER A 100 -14.15 3.23 13.43
C SER A 100 -13.99 1.70 13.44
N PRO A 101 -13.95 1.05 12.27
CA PRO A 101 -13.60 -0.36 12.14
C PRO A 101 -12.36 -0.74 12.94
N THR A 102 -12.32 -1.97 13.44
CA THR A 102 -11.22 -2.44 14.30
C THR A 102 -10.56 -3.71 13.77
N PHE A 103 -9.26 -3.80 13.97
CA PHE A 103 -8.48 -5.02 13.86
C PHE A 103 -8.68 -5.88 15.11
N ARG A 104 -9.01 -7.17 14.92
CA ARG A 104 -9.31 -8.13 16.00
C ARG A 104 -10.38 -7.66 16.99
N GLY A 105 -11.26 -6.75 16.57
CA GLY A 105 -12.32 -6.20 17.42
C GLY A 105 -11.85 -5.22 18.51
N THR A 106 -10.57 -4.79 18.51
CA THR A 106 -10.02 -3.99 19.62
C THR A 106 -9.17 -2.81 19.17
N PHE A 107 -8.31 -2.99 18.16
CA PHE A 107 -7.39 -1.95 17.74
C PHE A 107 -7.98 -1.18 16.54
N PRO A 108 -8.02 0.16 16.55
CA PRO A 108 -8.60 0.96 15.46
C PRO A 108 -7.87 0.73 14.14
N MET A 109 -8.61 0.33 13.11
CA MET A 109 -8.05 0.02 11.79
C MET A 109 -7.48 1.27 11.13
N VAL A 110 -8.13 2.44 11.31
CA VAL A 110 -7.62 3.72 10.78
C VAL A 110 -6.19 4.02 11.21
N ILE A 111 -5.80 3.70 12.46
CA ILE A 111 -4.43 3.93 12.92
C ILE A 111 -3.44 3.01 12.21
N ILE A 112 -3.80 1.74 11.98
CA ILE A 112 -3.00 0.81 11.17
C ILE A 112 -2.84 1.37 9.76
N TRP A 113 -3.91 1.92 9.18
CA TRP A 113 -3.86 2.50 7.84
C TRP A 113 -2.94 3.70 7.73
N TYR A 114 -2.98 4.62 8.69
CA TYR A 114 -2.06 5.76 8.67
C TYR A 114 -0.59 5.35 8.83
N ILE A 115 -0.29 4.33 9.66
CA ILE A 115 1.07 3.77 9.74
C ILE A 115 1.47 3.15 8.39
N PHE A 116 0.58 2.36 7.80
CA PHE A 116 0.78 1.77 6.47
C PHE A 116 1.05 2.84 5.41
N PHE A 117 0.25 3.91 5.35
CA PHE A 117 0.42 4.98 4.36
C PHE A 117 1.78 5.66 4.49
N VAL A 118 2.23 5.94 5.72
CA VAL A 118 3.56 6.54 5.95
C VAL A 118 4.65 5.64 5.39
N ILE A 119 4.62 4.34 5.70
CA ILE A 119 5.63 3.37 5.24
C ILE A 119 5.55 3.19 3.71
N ALA A 120 4.35 2.97 3.17
CA ALA A 120 4.13 2.74 1.75
C ALA A 120 4.56 3.94 0.90
N LEU A 121 4.16 5.15 1.28
CA LEU A 121 4.56 6.38 0.59
C LEU A 121 6.07 6.58 0.62
N GLN A 122 6.73 6.35 1.76
CA GLN A 122 8.19 6.43 1.84
C GLN A 122 8.86 5.45 0.88
N ILE A 123 8.43 4.19 0.86
CA ILE A 123 8.97 3.17 -0.03
C ILE A 123 8.82 3.59 -1.50
N HIS A 124 7.62 4.03 -1.91
CA HIS A 124 7.34 4.42 -3.29
C HIS A 124 8.07 5.71 -3.70
N ILE A 125 8.11 6.73 -2.83
CA ILE A 125 8.83 8.00 -3.10
C ILE A 125 10.32 7.71 -3.31
N PHE A 126 10.94 6.91 -2.43
CA PHE A 126 12.35 6.55 -2.59
C PHE A 126 12.59 5.66 -3.82
N ALA A 127 11.69 4.71 -4.11
CA ALA A 127 11.80 3.88 -5.31
C ALA A 127 11.75 4.73 -6.59
N MET A 128 10.83 5.70 -6.66
CA MET A 128 10.73 6.66 -7.76
C MET A 128 11.98 7.54 -7.85
N TYR A 129 12.46 8.07 -6.73
CA TYR A 129 13.67 8.90 -6.68
C TYR A 129 14.90 8.16 -7.21
N PHE A 130 15.15 6.92 -6.73
CA PHE A 130 16.29 6.14 -7.21
C PHE A 130 16.11 5.70 -8.66
N SER A 131 14.89 5.38 -9.09
CA SER A 131 14.62 5.05 -10.50
C SER A 131 14.87 6.23 -11.43
N TYR A 132 14.47 7.44 -11.05
CA TYR A 132 14.74 8.66 -11.81
C TYR A 132 16.24 8.90 -11.96
N ASN A 133 17.00 8.83 -10.87
CA ASN A 133 18.45 9.00 -10.90
C ASN A 133 19.14 7.93 -11.74
N LEU A 134 18.67 6.68 -11.68
CA LEU A 134 19.22 5.58 -12.49
C LEU A 134 18.96 5.80 -13.99
N VAL A 135 17.74 6.23 -14.36
CA VAL A 135 17.41 6.57 -15.74
C VAL A 135 18.30 7.71 -16.24
N ALA A 136 18.50 8.76 -15.43
CA ALA A 136 19.36 9.89 -15.78
C ALA A 136 20.82 9.47 -15.97
N ALA A 137 21.35 8.59 -15.11
CA ALA A 137 22.71 8.07 -15.22
C ALA A 137 22.93 7.15 -16.43
N TRP A 138 21.87 6.50 -16.93
CA TRP A 138 21.92 5.62 -18.10
C TRP A 138 21.63 6.34 -19.42
N GLN A 139 21.26 7.63 -19.40
CA GLN A 139 21.17 8.41 -20.63
C GLN A 139 22.58 8.66 -21.18
N PRO A 140 22.80 8.53 -22.50
CA PRO A 140 24.07 8.90 -23.11
C PRO A 140 24.37 10.38 -22.82
N PRO A 141 25.65 10.75 -22.61
CA PRO A 141 26.01 12.14 -22.36
C PRO A 141 25.48 13.01 -23.50
N LYS A 142 24.75 14.09 -23.15
CA LYS A 142 24.27 15.06 -24.13
C LYS A 142 25.47 15.55 -24.93
N LYS A 143 25.46 15.37 -26.26
CA LYS A 143 26.42 16.05 -27.13
C LYS A 143 26.29 17.55 -26.86
N LYS A 144 27.39 18.17 -26.46
CA LYS A 144 27.47 19.63 -26.43
C LYS A 144 27.45 20.09 -27.89
N GLU A 145 26.43 20.84 -28.27
CA GLU A 145 26.43 21.63 -29.50
C GLU A 145 27.37 22.82 -29.37
#